data_AF-A0A2T2ZIX7-F1
#
_entry.id   AF-A0A2T2ZIX7-F1
#
_cell.length_a   1.000
_cell.length_b   1.000
_cell.length_c   1.000
_cell.angle_alpha   90.00
_cell.angle_beta   90.00
_cell.angle_gamma   90.00
#
_symmetry.space_group_name_H-M   'P 1'
#
loop_
_entity.id
_entity.type
_entity.pdbx_description
1 polymer ?
#
loop_
_entity_poly.entity_id
_entity_poly.type
_entity_poly.pdbx_seq_one_letter_code
_entity_poly.pdbx_strand_id
1 'polypeptide(L)'
;MTRVAFRFTFLYFGLFCLIYPQIVFAFTGWFGRWLDADAVLWQPRLLRPVLEWVGRTVFGVHPVLSPNGSGDQTILWVLVFCILVVAVAGTLIWTLLDRRRADYRRLAGWFLLLLRLCVAGQMLNYGFAKVIPTQMPEPMLSTLLEPYGNLTPMGVLWNQVGMSPTYEILLGAAELLAGILLFIPRTATVGAMLTLVSMAQVFILNMTFDVPVKILSGHLMLMSMVLLAPQARRLLDVLVLDRPVGRSTAPYPFRTRRARWFAALVQIGIGIWVAVALTHVSLQLWDEGPGRTKPPLYGIWQVDEFSRDGQPVAPLLTDRDRWQRAVFDFDGVMQYQRMDGTFVPVQVRVDTGAHRLDLHAVPGAEQQSVTAGGFVYEQQGPDRLRFTGDLDGHPVTVTFRRQDPDAFPQRSRGFHWIQDAPEG
;
A
#
# COMPACT_ATOMS: atom_id res chain seq x y z
N MET A 1 6.57 -26.70 -21.42
CA MET A 1 7.42 -26.66 -20.21
C MET A 1 8.16 -27.98 -20.11
N THR A 2 9.47 -27.97 -19.87
CA THR A 2 10.21 -29.22 -19.58
C THR A 2 9.83 -29.74 -18.20
N ARG A 3 10.08 -31.03 -17.91
CA ARG A 3 9.77 -31.62 -16.59
C ARG A 3 10.50 -30.91 -15.45
N VAL A 4 11.75 -30.53 -15.68
CA VAL A 4 12.58 -29.79 -14.70
C VAL A 4 12.01 -28.40 -14.44
N ALA A 5 11.67 -27.66 -15.50
CA ALA A 5 11.04 -26.34 -15.36
C ALA A 5 9.71 -26.42 -14.59
N PHE A 6 8.87 -27.42 -14.88
CA PHE A 6 7.63 -27.62 -14.12
C PHE A 6 7.89 -27.86 -12.63
N ARG A 7 8.83 -28.75 -12.27
CA ARG A 7 9.16 -29.06 -10.87
C ARG A 7 9.67 -27.82 -10.13
N PHE A 8 10.56 -27.05 -10.76
CA PHE A 8 11.07 -25.80 -10.19
C PHE A 8 9.97 -24.78 -9.99
N THR A 9 9.17 -24.49 -11.02
CA THR A 9 8.05 -23.55 -10.93
C THR A 9 7.04 -23.99 -9.87
N PHE A 10 6.73 -25.29 -9.80
CA PHE A 10 5.82 -25.85 -8.80
C PHE A 10 6.33 -25.61 -7.38
N LEU A 11 7.60 -25.93 -7.11
CA LEU A 11 8.18 -25.76 -5.78
C LEU A 11 8.35 -24.28 -5.43
N TYR A 12 8.94 -23.49 -6.32
CA TYR A 12 9.24 -22.09 -6.06
C TYR A 12 7.98 -21.27 -5.79
N PHE A 13 7.04 -21.24 -6.74
CA PHE A 13 5.83 -20.44 -6.56
C PHE A 13 4.86 -21.08 -5.57
N GLY A 14 4.85 -22.41 -5.44
CA GLY A 14 4.07 -23.08 -4.39
C GLY A 14 4.53 -22.67 -2.99
N LEU A 15 5.84 -22.70 -2.73
CA LEU A 15 6.41 -22.24 -1.46
C LEU A 15 6.21 -20.74 -1.26
N PHE A 16 6.42 -19.93 -2.30
CA PHE A 16 6.17 -18.49 -2.24
C PHE A 16 4.72 -18.19 -1.84
N CYS A 17 3.74 -18.82 -2.49
CA CYS A 17 2.32 -18.65 -2.16
C CYS A 17 1.97 -19.07 -0.74
N LEU A 18 2.66 -20.06 -0.17
CA LEU A 18 2.37 -20.57 1.17
C LEU A 18 3.07 -19.78 2.29
N ILE A 19 4.29 -19.30 2.02
CA ILE A 19 5.18 -18.72 3.03
C ILE A 19 5.17 -17.19 2.99
N TYR A 20 4.92 -16.59 1.83
CA TYR A 20 4.89 -15.13 1.74
C TYR A 20 3.67 -14.56 2.50
N PRO A 21 3.87 -13.61 3.44
CA PRO A 21 2.88 -13.18 4.44
C PRO A 21 1.45 -12.98 3.91
N GLN A 22 1.32 -12.16 2.88
CA GLN A 22 0.04 -11.59 2.43
C GLN A 22 -0.83 -12.57 1.64
N ILE A 23 -0.24 -13.62 1.04
CA ILE A 23 -0.92 -14.45 0.05
C ILE A 23 -1.99 -15.33 0.69
N VAL A 24 -1.61 -16.14 1.68
CA VAL A 24 -2.57 -17.01 2.38
C VAL A 24 -3.49 -16.18 3.28
N PHE A 25 -2.98 -15.07 3.81
CA PHE A 25 -3.75 -14.20 4.70
C PHE A 25 -5.00 -13.61 4.03
N ALA A 26 -4.96 -13.35 2.72
CA ALA A 26 -6.13 -12.90 1.96
C ALA A 26 -7.33 -13.86 2.04
N PHE A 27 -7.11 -15.14 2.36
CA PHE A 27 -8.17 -16.16 2.45
C PHE A 27 -8.73 -16.35 3.86
N THR A 28 -8.18 -15.68 4.88
CA THR A 28 -8.76 -15.66 6.23
C THR A 28 -10.17 -15.07 6.22
N GLY A 29 -10.44 -14.19 5.25
CA GLY A 29 -11.74 -13.55 5.03
C GLY A 29 -12.26 -12.88 6.28
N TRP A 30 -13.52 -13.11 6.62
CA TRP A 30 -14.16 -12.45 7.78
C TRP A 30 -13.46 -12.78 9.10
N PHE A 31 -12.84 -13.95 9.23
CA PHE A 31 -12.10 -14.34 10.43
C PHE A 31 -10.84 -13.48 10.64
N GLY A 32 -10.32 -12.86 9.58
CA GLY A 32 -9.16 -11.97 9.65
C GLY A 32 -9.36 -10.81 10.65
N ARG A 33 -10.60 -10.36 10.87
CA ARG A 33 -10.92 -9.27 11.81
C ARG A 33 -10.66 -9.62 13.28
N TRP A 34 -10.56 -10.91 13.60
CA TRP A 34 -10.28 -11.39 14.96
C TRP A 34 -8.80 -11.71 15.16
N LEU A 35 -7.99 -11.53 14.12
CA LEU A 35 -6.55 -11.69 14.18
C LEU A 35 -5.94 -10.32 14.45
N ASP A 36 -4.84 -10.32 15.21
CA ASP A 36 -4.05 -9.11 15.41
C ASP A 36 -3.58 -8.55 14.05
N ALA A 37 -3.43 -7.22 13.94
CA ALA A 37 -2.95 -6.56 12.71
C ALA A 37 -1.63 -7.17 12.19
N ASP A 38 -0.82 -7.61 13.13
CA ASP A 38 0.48 -8.20 12.97
C ASP A 38 0.45 -9.71 12.61
N ALA A 39 -0.71 -10.34 12.65
CA ALA A 39 -0.89 -11.75 12.35
C ALA A 39 -0.52 -12.09 10.91
N VAL A 40 -0.60 -11.13 9.97
CA VAL A 40 -0.15 -11.33 8.58
C VAL A 40 1.31 -11.76 8.50
N LEU A 41 2.15 -11.37 9.48
CA LEU A 41 3.59 -11.67 9.52
C LEU A 41 3.93 -13.00 10.22
N TRP A 42 2.95 -13.87 10.48
CA TRP A 42 3.18 -15.10 11.26
C TRP A 42 4.23 -16.03 10.63
N GLN A 43 4.27 -16.21 9.30
CA GLN A 43 5.25 -17.07 8.64
C GLN A 43 6.69 -16.55 8.78
N PRO A 44 7.04 -15.30 8.42
CA PRO A 44 8.40 -14.81 8.60
C PRO A 44 8.78 -14.71 10.08
N ARG A 45 7.83 -14.53 11.01
CA ARG A 45 8.10 -14.61 12.45
C ARG A 45 8.52 -16.00 12.88
N LEU A 46 7.81 -17.03 12.42
CA LEU A 46 8.19 -18.42 12.70
C LEU A 46 9.55 -18.78 12.10
N LEU A 47 9.84 -18.29 10.89
CA LEU A 47 11.11 -18.55 10.20
C LEU A 47 12.25 -17.63 10.65
N ARG A 48 11.96 -16.63 11.48
CA ARG A 48 12.91 -15.57 11.88
C ARG A 48 14.28 -16.09 12.30
N PRO A 49 14.43 -17.12 13.16
CA PRO A 49 15.74 -17.61 13.57
C PRO A 49 16.59 -18.10 12.38
N VAL A 50 15.95 -18.78 11.42
CA VAL A 50 16.61 -19.26 10.20
C VAL A 50 16.96 -18.09 9.29
N LEU A 51 16.03 -17.14 9.10
CA LEU A 51 16.24 -15.98 8.24
C LEU A 51 17.35 -15.06 8.77
N GLU A 52 17.40 -14.82 10.08
CA GLU A 52 18.48 -14.05 10.73
C GLU A 52 19.82 -14.78 10.67
N TRP A 53 19.84 -16.10 10.80
CA TRP A 53 21.06 -16.89 10.63
C TRP A 53 21.58 -16.83 9.19
N VAL A 54 20.71 -17.02 8.19
CA VAL A 54 21.07 -16.92 6.77
C VAL A 54 21.53 -15.50 6.43
N GLY A 55 20.80 -14.48 6.91
CA GLY A 55 21.16 -13.08 6.69
C GLY A 55 22.57 -12.76 7.20
N ARG A 56 22.90 -13.20 8.41
CA ARG A 56 24.24 -13.00 8.99
C ARG A 56 25.32 -13.83 8.29
N THR A 57 25.05 -15.10 8.02
CA THR A 57 26.07 -16.06 7.55
C THR A 57 26.35 -15.94 6.06
N VAL A 58 25.32 -15.74 5.23
CA VAL A 58 25.44 -15.72 3.77
C VAL A 58 25.62 -14.30 3.24
N PHE A 59 24.89 -13.34 3.81
CA PHE A 59 24.83 -11.98 3.29
C PHE A 59 25.57 -10.94 4.15
N GLY A 60 26.03 -11.31 5.35
CA GLY A 60 26.70 -10.38 6.26
C GLY A 60 25.81 -9.23 6.76
N VAL A 61 24.48 -9.42 6.73
CA VAL A 61 23.50 -8.41 7.17
C VAL A 61 22.79 -8.84 8.45
N HIS A 62 22.25 -7.87 9.18
CA HIS A 62 21.38 -8.09 10.33
C HIS A 62 19.92 -7.82 9.93
N PRO A 63 19.21 -8.81 9.35
CA PRO A 63 17.85 -8.57 8.88
C PRO A 63 16.91 -8.43 10.08
N VAL A 64 16.19 -7.31 10.15
CA VAL A 64 15.16 -7.06 11.16
C VAL A 64 13.79 -7.17 10.51
N LEU A 65 12.86 -7.82 11.20
CA LEU A 65 11.45 -7.83 10.82
C LEU A 65 10.72 -6.73 11.60
N SER A 66 10.20 -5.73 10.89
CA SER A 66 9.45 -4.62 11.44
C SER A 66 8.01 -4.61 10.91
N PRO A 67 6.99 -4.42 11.76
CA PRO A 67 5.60 -4.31 11.32
C PRO A 67 5.28 -2.90 10.79
N ASN A 68 5.96 -2.47 9.73
CA ASN A 68 5.83 -1.13 9.15
C ASN A 68 5.15 -1.10 7.77
N GLY A 69 4.51 -2.20 7.36
CA GLY A 69 3.85 -2.32 6.07
C GLY A 69 4.77 -2.55 4.86
N SER A 70 6.10 -2.45 5.02
CA SER A 70 7.06 -2.71 3.93
C SER A 70 7.08 -4.19 3.53
N GLY A 71 6.89 -4.44 2.23
CA GLY A 71 7.00 -5.76 1.60
C GLY A 71 8.41 -6.10 1.11
N ASP A 72 9.35 -5.16 1.18
CA ASP A 72 10.72 -5.28 0.65
C ASP A 72 11.80 -5.23 1.73
N GLN A 73 11.45 -5.54 2.98
CA GLN A 73 12.41 -5.59 4.07
C GLN A 73 13.54 -6.58 3.78
N THR A 74 14.75 -6.31 4.28
CA THR A 74 15.92 -7.18 4.10
C THR A 74 15.62 -8.63 4.48
N ILE A 75 14.86 -8.85 5.55
CA ILE A 75 14.47 -10.20 5.98
C ILE A 75 13.58 -10.94 4.96
N LEU A 76 12.76 -10.20 4.20
CA LEU A 76 11.89 -10.77 3.16
C LEU A 76 12.68 -11.11 1.89
N TRP A 77 13.72 -10.34 1.56
CA TRP A 77 14.67 -10.74 0.51
C TRP A 77 15.44 -12.01 0.89
N VAL A 78 15.90 -12.13 2.14
CA VAL A 78 16.51 -13.36 2.66
C VAL A 78 15.53 -14.53 2.60
N LEU A 79 14.25 -14.30 2.91
CA LEU A 79 13.20 -15.32 2.77
C LEU A 79 13.04 -15.79 1.32
N VAL A 80 12.98 -14.88 0.36
CA VAL A 80 12.90 -15.24 -1.08
C VAL A 80 14.12 -16.04 -1.51
N PHE A 81 15.31 -15.67 -1.06
CA PHE A 81 16.53 -16.45 -1.29
C PHE A 81 16.44 -17.87 -0.71
N CYS A 82 15.97 -18.03 0.53
CA CYS A 82 15.75 -19.34 1.14
C CYS A 82 14.76 -20.18 0.34
N ILE A 83 13.65 -19.58 -0.13
CA ILE A 83 12.68 -20.25 -0.99
C ILE A 83 13.33 -20.70 -2.30
N LEU A 84 14.18 -19.86 -2.92
CA LEU A 84 14.91 -20.20 -4.13
C LEU A 84 15.82 -21.41 -3.92
N VAL A 85 16.65 -21.41 -2.86
CA VAL A 85 17.57 -22.51 -2.53
C VAL A 85 16.81 -23.81 -2.31
N VAL A 86 15.73 -23.77 -1.52
CA VAL A 86 14.88 -24.94 -1.26
C VAL A 86 14.23 -25.44 -2.55
N ALA A 87 13.75 -24.55 -3.41
CA ALA A 87 13.14 -24.92 -4.69
C ALA A 87 14.15 -25.57 -5.65
N VAL A 88 15.38 -25.06 -5.72
CA VAL A 88 16.46 -25.65 -6.53
C VAL A 88 16.83 -27.04 -5.99
N ALA A 89 17.12 -27.16 -4.70
CA ALA A 89 17.47 -28.43 -4.07
C ALA A 89 16.34 -29.46 -4.22
N GLY A 90 15.10 -29.07 -3.95
CA GLY A 90 13.92 -29.92 -4.12
C GLY A 90 13.71 -30.35 -5.57
N THR A 91 13.99 -29.47 -6.54
CA THR A 91 13.90 -29.81 -7.97
C THR A 91 14.94 -30.86 -8.36
N LEU A 92 16.16 -30.73 -7.85
CA LEU A 92 17.23 -31.71 -8.08
C LEU A 92 16.85 -33.07 -7.49
N ILE A 93 16.45 -33.11 -6.22
CA ILE A 93 16.02 -34.33 -5.53
C ILE A 93 14.85 -34.97 -6.27
N TRP A 94 13.81 -34.21 -6.58
CA TRP A 94 12.65 -34.72 -7.32
C TRP A 94 13.06 -35.25 -8.70
N THR A 95 14.02 -34.62 -9.37
CA THR A 95 14.51 -35.07 -10.66
C THR A 95 15.30 -36.37 -10.60
N LEU A 96 16.06 -36.58 -9.53
CA LEU A 96 16.78 -37.82 -9.29
C LEU A 96 15.85 -38.98 -8.93
N LEU A 97 14.83 -38.73 -8.10
CA LEU A 97 13.92 -39.77 -7.60
C LEU A 97 12.82 -40.14 -8.61
N ASP A 98 12.21 -39.15 -9.29
CA ASP A 98 11.05 -39.38 -10.15
C ASP A 98 11.43 -39.43 -11.63
N ARG A 99 12.26 -40.42 -11.99
CA ARG A 99 12.76 -40.60 -13.37
C ARG A 99 11.73 -41.24 -14.31
N ARG A 100 10.77 -42.01 -13.78
CA ARG A 100 9.88 -42.88 -14.57
C ARG A 100 8.52 -42.27 -14.90
N ARG A 101 8.10 -41.17 -14.26
CA ARG A 101 6.76 -40.61 -14.49
C ARG A 101 6.65 -39.91 -15.85
N ALA A 102 5.65 -40.30 -16.63
CA ALA A 102 5.49 -39.85 -18.00
C ALA A 102 4.99 -38.40 -18.13
N ASP A 103 4.06 -37.97 -17.25
CA ASP A 103 3.39 -36.67 -17.32
C ASP A 103 2.92 -36.20 -15.91
N TYR A 104 2.89 -34.87 -15.72
CA TYR A 104 2.42 -34.18 -14.51
C TYR A 104 1.10 -33.41 -14.71
N ARG A 105 0.37 -33.62 -15.82
CA ARG A 105 -0.80 -32.81 -16.19
C ARG A 105 -1.85 -32.63 -15.10
N ARG A 106 -2.15 -33.66 -14.29
CA ARG A 106 -3.10 -33.52 -13.15
C ARG A 106 -2.54 -32.61 -12.06
N LEU A 107 -1.27 -32.79 -11.70
CA LEU A 107 -0.59 -31.97 -10.69
C LEU A 107 -0.45 -30.52 -11.18
N ALA A 108 -0.10 -30.33 -12.44
CA ALA A 108 -0.07 -29.02 -13.08
C ALA A 108 -1.44 -28.34 -13.06
N GLY A 109 -2.53 -29.07 -13.30
CA GLY A 109 -3.89 -28.53 -13.20
C GLY A 109 -4.22 -27.99 -11.81
N TRP A 110 -3.88 -28.73 -10.75
CA TRP A 110 -4.07 -28.27 -9.36
C TRP A 110 -3.16 -27.09 -9.01
N PHE A 111 -1.91 -27.14 -9.44
CA PHE A 111 -0.95 -26.06 -9.21
C PHE A 111 -1.37 -24.74 -9.87
N LEU A 112 -1.77 -24.78 -11.15
CA LEU A 112 -2.26 -23.59 -11.84
C LEU A 112 -3.55 -23.06 -11.21
N LEU A 113 -4.40 -23.95 -10.69
CA LEU A 113 -5.58 -23.52 -9.93
C LEU A 113 -5.18 -22.81 -8.63
N LEU A 114 -4.24 -23.36 -7.86
CA LEU A 114 -3.72 -22.72 -6.64
C LEU A 114 -3.13 -21.34 -6.95
N LEU A 115 -2.19 -21.27 -7.88
CA LEU A 115 -1.57 -20.00 -8.28
C LEU A 115 -2.62 -18.98 -8.70
N ARG A 116 -3.60 -19.41 -9.49
CA ARG A 116 -4.67 -18.53 -9.95
C ARG A 116 -5.45 -17.95 -8.79
N LEU A 117 -5.83 -18.76 -7.80
CA LEU A 117 -6.55 -18.27 -6.64
C LEU A 117 -5.70 -17.30 -5.83
N CYS A 118 -4.42 -17.63 -5.58
CA CYS A 118 -3.49 -16.74 -4.89
C CYS A 118 -3.35 -15.38 -5.58
N VAL A 119 -3.11 -15.37 -6.89
CA VAL A 119 -3.04 -14.14 -7.68
C VAL A 119 -4.37 -13.39 -7.63
N ALA A 120 -5.50 -14.09 -7.79
CA ALA A 120 -6.83 -13.47 -7.74
C ALA A 120 -7.09 -12.77 -6.40
N GLY A 121 -6.78 -13.41 -5.28
CA GLY A 121 -6.93 -12.83 -3.95
C GLY A 121 -6.07 -11.58 -3.75
N GLN A 122 -4.82 -11.59 -4.24
CA GLN A 122 -3.96 -10.41 -4.18
C GLN A 122 -4.48 -9.28 -5.08
N MET A 123 -4.96 -9.60 -6.28
CA MET A 123 -5.55 -8.58 -7.16
C MET A 123 -6.81 -7.95 -6.58
N LEU A 124 -7.64 -8.72 -5.85
CA LEU A 124 -8.75 -8.13 -5.09
C LEU A 124 -8.22 -7.22 -3.98
N ASN A 125 -7.18 -7.63 -3.24
CA ASN A 125 -6.62 -6.81 -2.15
C ASN A 125 -6.11 -5.45 -2.66
N TYR A 126 -5.30 -5.46 -3.72
CA TYR A 126 -4.82 -4.23 -4.37
C TYR A 126 -5.98 -3.40 -4.94
N GLY A 127 -6.94 -4.06 -5.61
CA GLY A 127 -8.08 -3.39 -6.22
C GLY A 127 -8.99 -2.69 -5.21
N PHE A 128 -9.36 -3.35 -4.11
CA PHE A 128 -10.20 -2.73 -3.08
C PHE A 128 -9.51 -1.57 -2.37
N ALA A 129 -8.21 -1.67 -2.09
CA ALA A 129 -7.43 -0.61 -1.46
C ALA A 129 -7.34 0.69 -2.32
N LYS A 130 -7.58 0.58 -3.64
CA LYS A 130 -7.59 1.72 -4.57
C LYS A 130 -8.99 2.19 -4.97
N VAL A 131 -9.94 1.26 -5.15
CA VAL A 131 -11.36 1.60 -5.43
C VAL A 131 -11.99 2.30 -4.23
N ILE A 132 -11.58 1.94 -3.02
CA ILE A 132 -11.83 2.69 -1.79
C ILE A 132 -10.50 3.41 -1.51
N PRO A 133 -10.35 4.71 -1.86
CA PRO A 133 -9.05 5.39 -2.01
C PRO A 133 -8.25 5.49 -0.69
N THR A 134 -7.66 4.38 -0.28
CA THR A 134 -6.99 4.19 1.01
C THR A 134 -5.51 3.89 0.83
N GLN A 135 -5.09 3.46 -0.37
CA GLN A 135 -3.70 3.14 -0.66
C GLN A 135 -2.88 4.39 -0.93
N MET A 136 -3.40 5.33 -1.72
CA MET A 136 -2.73 6.58 -2.11
C MET A 136 -3.66 7.78 -1.83
N PRO A 137 -3.97 8.06 -0.56
CA PRO A 137 -4.96 9.07 -0.20
C PRO A 137 -4.56 10.47 -0.64
N GLU A 138 -5.53 11.40 -0.63
CA GLU A 138 -5.29 12.81 -0.94
C GLU A 138 -4.10 13.38 -0.16
N PRO A 139 -3.29 14.27 -0.78
CA PRO A 139 -2.15 14.88 -0.11
C PRO A 139 -2.57 15.55 1.19
N MET A 140 -1.85 15.24 2.27
CA MET A 140 -2.00 15.90 3.56
C MET A 140 -1.84 17.42 3.41
N LEU A 141 -2.45 18.17 4.33
CA LEU A 141 -2.38 19.64 4.32
C LEU A 141 -0.94 20.16 4.41
N SER A 142 -0.07 19.47 5.15
CA SER A 142 1.36 19.80 5.21
C SER A 142 2.10 19.49 3.91
N THR A 143 1.70 18.43 3.19
CA THR A 143 2.28 18.10 1.88
C THR A 143 2.04 19.20 0.84
N LEU A 144 0.89 19.90 0.90
CA LEU A 144 0.60 21.04 0.01
C LEU A 144 1.57 22.22 0.22
N LEU A 145 2.17 22.30 1.41
CA LEU A 145 3.10 23.35 1.81
C LEU A 145 4.56 22.94 1.58
N GLU A 146 4.81 21.67 1.27
CA GLU A 146 6.15 21.11 1.11
C GLU A 146 6.71 21.48 -0.28
N PRO A 147 7.92 22.04 -0.36
CA PRO A 147 8.60 22.23 -1.64
C PRO A 147 8.76 20.89 -2.37
N TYR A 148 8.43 20.85 -3.66
CA TYR A 148 8.47 19.62 -4.46
C TYR A 148 9.82 18.88 -4.38
N GLY A 149 10.93 19.62 -4.34
CA GLY A 149 12.28 19.05 -4.25
C GLY A 149 12.60 18.30 -2.94
N ASN A 150 11.78 18.46 -1.90
CA ASN A 150 11.93 17.74 -0.63
C ASN A 150 11.16 16.41 -0.60
N LEU A 151 10.26 16.18 -1.56
CA LEU A 151 9.51 14.93 -1.64
C LEU A 151 10.43 13.79 -2.09
N THR A 152 10.33 12.64 -1.43
CA THR A 152 10.98 11.40 -1.91
C THR A 152 10.36 10.94 -3.22
N PRO A 153 11.05 10.10 -4.03
CA PRO A 153 10.45 9.55 -5.25
C PRO A 153 9.11 8.85 -5.00
N MET A 154 9.00 8.06 -3.93
CA MET A 154 7.74 7.45 -3.52
C MET A 154 6.69 8.51 -3.17
N GLY A 155 7.07 9.56 -2.43
CA GLY A 155 6.18 10.66 -2.07
C GLY A 155 5.64 11.40 -3.30
N VAL A 156 6.47 11.65 -4.31
CA VAL A 156 6.02 12.21 -5.59
C VAL A 156 4.97 11.32 -6.25
N LEU A 157 5.24 10.01 -6.38
CA LEU A 157 4.32 9.07 -7.01
C LEU A 157 3.00 8.96 -6.23
N TRP A 158 3.06 8.86 -4.90
CA TRP A 158 1.88 8.75 -4.04
C TRP A 158 0.98 9.98 -4.16
N ASN A 159 1.56 11.18 -4.06
CA ASN A 159 0.78 12.42 -4.13
C ASN A 159 0.26 12.70 -5.54
N GLN A 160 0.97 12.26 -6.59
CA GLN A 160 0.47 12.34 -7.97
C GLN A 160 -0.80 11.50 -8.17
N VAL A 161 -0.87 10.30 -7.58
CA VAL A 161 -2.09 9.49 -7.66
C VAL A 161 -3.16 10.06 -6.72
N GLY A 162 -2.79 10.39 -5.48
CA GLY A 162 -3.71 10.86 -4.46
C GLY A 162 -4.34 12.22 -4.74
N MET A 163 -3.70 13.10 -5.51
CA MET A 163 -4.34 14.35 -5.96
C MET A 163 -5.54 14.09 -6.89
N SER A 164 -5.70 12.87 -7.43
CA SER A 164 -6.84 12.48 -8.25
C SER A 164 -7.46 11.17 -7.74
N PRO A 165 -8.41 11.23 -6.79
CA PRO A 165 -9.12 10.05 -6.30
C PRO A 165 -9.77 9.25 -7.44
N THR A 166 -10.25 9.92 -8.49
CA THR A 166 -10.78 9.27 -9.69
C THR A 166 -9.74 8.41 -10.39
N TYR A 167 -8.50 8.89 -10.53
CA TYR A 167 -7.42 8.12 -11.14
C TYR A 167 -7.06 6.90 -10.28
N GLU A 168 -6.97 7.04 -8.95
CA GLU A 168 -6.75 5.91 -8.04
C GLU A 168 -7.86 4.85 -8.20
N ILE A 169 -9.13 5.28 -8.20
CA ILE A 169 -10.28 4.37 -8.38
C ILE A 169 -10.21 3.62 -9.70
N LEU A 170 -9.81 4.28 -10.80
CA LEU A 170 -9.67 3.63 -12.11
C LEU A 170 -8.55 2.58 -12.13
N LEU A 171 -7.40 2.88 -11.49
CA LEU A 171 -6.33 1.89 -11.30
C LEU A 171 -6.83 0.70 -10.49
N GLY A 172 -7.54 0.96 -9.38
CA GLY A 172 -8.15 -0.07 -8.55
C GLY A 172 -9.20 -0.91 -9.28
N ALA A 173 -10.02 -0.29 -10.12
CA ALA A 173 -11.05 -0.97 -10.88
C ALA A 173 -10.44 -1.97 -11.88
N ALA A 174 -9.32 -1.62 -12.52
CA ALA A 174 -8.59 -2.53 -13.40
C ALA A 174 -8.03 -3.74 -12.62
N GLU A 175 -7.46 -3.51 -11.44
CA GLU A 175 -6.93 -4.56 -10.57
C GLU A 175 -8.05 -5.47 -10.03
N LEU A 176 -9.14 -4.87 -9.55
CA LEU A 176 -10.31 -5.56 -9.04
C LEU A 176 -10.96 -6.43 -10.12
N LEU A 177 -11.13 -5.88 -11.34
CA LEU A 177 -11.64 -6.62 -12.48
C LEU A 177 -10.75 -7.82 -12.80
N ALA A 178 -9.42 -7.65 -12.81
CA ALA A 178 -8.49 -8.76 -13.03
C ALA A 178 -8.68 -9.88 -12.00
N GLY A 179 -8.79 -9.52 -10.72
CA GLY A 179 -9.05 -10.47 -9.63
C GLY A 179 -10.37 -11.23 -9.79
N ILE A 180 -11.46 -10.52 -10.08
CA ILE A 180 -12.79 -11.13 -10.34
C ILE A 180 -12.73 -12.10 -11.52
N LEU A 181 -12.11 -11.69 -12.63
CA LEU A 181 -11.99 -12.52 -13.84
C LEU A 181 -11.17 -13.78 -13.58
N LEU A 182 -10.19 -13.76 -12.66
CA LEU A 182 -9.40 -14.94 -12.28
C LEU A 182 -10.20 -15.97 -11.46
N PHE A 183 -11.12 -15.52 -10.59
CA PHE A 183 -12.00 -16.43 -9.85
C PHE A 183 -13.02 -17.14 -10.74
N ILE A 184 -13.41 -16.52 -11.86
CA ILE A 184 -14.35 -17.10 -12.83
C ILE A 184 -13.56 -17.94 -13.86
N PRO A 185 -13.68 -19.28 -13.88
CA PRO A 185 -12.76 -20.10 -14.67
C PRO A 185 -12.78 -19.87 -16.18
N ARG A 186 -13.88 -19.35 -16.72
CA ARG A 186 -14.04 -19.04 -18.15
C ARG A 186 -13.31 -17.78 -18.58
N THR A 187 -13.14 -16.81 -17.67
CA THR A 187 -12.53 -15.51 -17.95
C THR A 187 -11.09 -15.42 -17.46
N ALA A 188 -10.60 -16.46 -16.77
CA ALA A 188 -9.30 -16.46 -16.12
C ALA A 188 -8.10 -16.14 -17.03
N THR A 189 -8.16 -16.47 -18.33
CA THR A 189 -7.10 -16.07 -19.26
C THR A 189 -7.05 -14.55 -19.41
N VAL A 190 -8.19 -13.90 -19.57
CA VAL A 190 -8.30 -12.44 -19.67
C VAL A 190 -7.87 -11.79 -18.34
N GLY A 191 -8.32 -12.36 -17.22
CA GLY A 191 -7.86 -11.93 -15.90
C GLY A 191 -6.34 -11.99 -15.76
N ALA A 192 -5.70 -13.09 -16.16
CA ALA A 192 -4.25 -13.23 -16.09
C ALA A 192 -3.50 -12.29 -17.04
N MET A 193 -4.06 -11.96 -18.21
CA MET A 193 -3.50 -10.95 -19.11
C MET A 193 -3.57 -9.56 -18.48
N LEU A 194 -4.72 -9.19 -17.91
CA LEU A 194 -4.91 -7.90 -17.25
C LEU A 194 -4.00 -7.78 -16.02
N THR A 195 -3.88 -8.84 -15.21
CA THR A 195 -2.93 -8.89 -14.10
C THR A 195 -1.49 -8.75 -14.57
N LEU A 196 -1.09 -9.39 -15.67
CA LEU A 196 0.27 -9.26 -16.18
C LEU A 196 0.61 -7.80 -16.52
N VAL A 197 -0.29 -7.11 -17.24
CA VAL A 197 -0.10 -5.70 -17.60
C VAL A 197 -0.08 -4.81 -16.35
N SER A 198 -1.07 -4.96 -15.48
CA SER A 198 -1.19 -4.18 -14.24
C SER A 198 0.03 -4.38 -13.32
N MET A 199 0.45 -5.62 -13.07
CA MET A 199 1.58 -5.91 -12.20
C MET A 199 2.92 -5.55 -12.84
N ALA A 200 3.05 -5.57 -14.16
CA ALA A 200 4.22 -5.03 -14.84
C ALA A 200 4.35 -3.53 -14.60
N GLN A 201 3.26 -2.76 -14.74
CA GLN A 201 3.26 -1.33 -14.44
C GLN A 201 3.60 -1.07 -12.96
N VAL A 202 2.93 -1.75 -12.02
CA VAL A 202 3.21 -1.62 -10.58
C VAL A 202 4.67 -1.97 -10.28
N PHE A 203 5.20 -3.06 -10.83
CA PHE A 203 6.59 -3.47 -10.62
C PHE A 203 7.58 -2.43 -11.15
N ILE A 204 7.34 -1.86 -12.35
CA ILE A 204 8.17 -0.79 -12.90
C ILE A 204 8.14 0.43 -11.97
N LEU A 205 6.96 0.89 -11.56
CA LEU A 205 6.82 2.01 -10.63
C LEU A 205 7.56 1.75 -9.32
N ASN A 206 7.48 0.54 -8.79
CA ASN A 206 8.18 0.18 -7.55
C ASN A 206 9.70 0.23 -7.70
N MET A 207 10.22 -0.16 -8.86
CA MET A 207 11.65 -0.13 -9.16
C MET A 207 12.15 1.28 -9.45
N THR A 208 11.33 2.16 -10.04
CA THR A 208 11.75 3.52 -10.45
C THR A 208 11.47 4.60 -9.40
N PHE A 209 10.48 4.42 -8.53
CA PHE A 209 10.11 5.36 -7.47
C PHE A 209 10.42 4.83 -6.06
N ASP A 210 11.19 3.75 -5.98
CA ASP A 210 11.61 3.09 -4.74
C ASP A 210 10.46 2.73 -3.78
N VAL A 211 9.36 2.23 -4.33
CA VAL A 211 8.23 1.77 -3.52
C VAL A 211 8.56 0.40 -2.93
N PRO A 212 8.40 0.16 -1.62
CA PRO A 212 8.87 -1.05 -0.95
C PRO A 212 7.91 -2.25 -1.06
N VAL A 213 7.45 -2.55 -2.29
CA VAL A 213 6.59 -3.72 -2.63
C VAL A 213 7.02 -4.44 -3.92
N LYS A 214 8.31 -4.38 -4.27
CA LYS A 214 8.95 -4.98 -5.45
C LYS A 214 8.86 -6.51 -5.45
N ILE A 215 9.05 -7.16 -4.29
CA ILE A 215 8.99 -8.63 -4.18
C ILE A 215 7.63 -9.12 -4.62
N LEU A 216 6.55 -8.63 -4.00
CA LEU A 216 5.21 -9.13 -4.27
C LEU A 216 4.76 -8.81 -5.70
N SER A 217 4.88 -7.56 -6.17
CA SER A 217 4.44 -7.19 -7.52
C SER A 217 5.20 -7.94 -8.61
N GLY A 218 6.52 -8.10 -8.45
CA GLY A 218 7.35 -8.90 -9.35
C GLY A 218 6.91 -10.38 -9.38
N HIS A 219 6.60 -10.98 -8.23
CA HIS A 219 6.12 -12.36 -8.19
C HIS A 219 4.71 -12.52 -8.76
N LEU A 220 3.80 -11.56 -8.57
CA LEU A 220 2.47 -11.56 -9.19
C LEU A 220 2.55 -11.43 -10.72
N MET A 221 3.48 -10.61 -11.22
CA MET A 221 3.79 -10.52 -12.64
C MET A 221 4.29 -11.87 -13.18
N LEU A 222 5.28 -12.49 -12.52
CA LEU A 222 5.83 -13.80 -12.92
C LEU A 222 4.79 -14.93 -12.84
N MET A 223 3.98 -14.96 -11.79
CA MET A 223 2.90 -15.94 -11.65
C MET A 223 1.85 -15.78 -12.76
N SER A 224 1.53 -14.54 -13.16
CA SER A 224 0.66 -14.29 -14.31
C SER A 224 1.25 -14.82 -15.61
N MET A 225 2.57 -14.68 -15.83
CA MET A 225 3.24 -15.32 -16.96
C MET A 225 3.14 -16.85 -16.90
N VAL A 226 3.29 -17.46 -15.72
CA VAL A 226 3.12 -18.91 -15.52
C VAL A 226 1.69 -19.36 -15.84
N LEU A 227 0.68 -18.59 -15.43
CA LEU A 227 -0.73 -18.85 -15.73
C LEU A 227 -1.04 -18.76 -17.22
N LEU A 228 -0.37 -17.85 -17.94
CA LEU A 228 -0.53 -17.65 -19.38
C LEU A 228 0.30 -18.63 -20.22
N ALA A 229 1.39 -19.19 -19.69
CA ALA A 229 2.31 -20.05 -20.42
C ALA A 229 1.63 -21.25 -21.16
N PRO A 230 0.64 -21.97 -20.59
CA PRO A 230 -0.09 -23.03 -21.31
C PRO A 230 -0.93 -22.52 -22.49
N GLN A 231 -1.24 -21.22 -22.53
CA GLN A 231 -2.06 -20.57 -23.54
C GLN A 231 -1.25 -19.67 -24.48
N ALA A 232 0.04 -19.46 -24.23
CA ALA A 232 0.88 -18.51 -24.96
C ALA A 232 0.83 -18.70 -26.48
N ARG A 233 0.90 -19.95 -26.98
CA ARG A 233 0.78 -20.23 -28.42
C ARG A 233 -0.58 -19.81 -28.99
N ARG A 234 -1.67 -20.13 -28.28
CA ARG A 234 -3.02 -19.75 -28.71
C ARG A 234 -3.19 -18.23 -28.71
N LEU A 235 -2.61 -17.54 -27.72
CA LEU A 235 -2.65 -16.08 -27.66
C LEU A 235 -1.83 -15.46 -28.80
N LEU A 236 -0.65 -15.99 -29.09
CA LEU A 236 0.18 -15.56 -30.22
C LEU A 236 -0.54 -15.80 -31.56
N ASP A 237 -1.13 -16.97 -31.72
CA ASP A 237 -1.88 -17.36 -32.93
C ASP A 237 -3.04 -16.38 -33.19
N VAL A 238 -3.85 -16.02 -32.19
CA VAL A 238 -4.98 -15.08 -32.39
C VAL A 238 -4.54 -13.62 -32.47
N LEU A 239 -3.68 -13.17 -31.55
CA LEU A 239 -3.43 -11.74 -31.36
C LEU A 239 -2.37 -11.17 -32.30
N VAL A 240 -1.47 -12.02 -32.82
CA VAL A 240 -0.32 -11.57 -33.60
C VAL A 240 -0.27 -12.24 -34.96
N LEU A 241 -0.51 -13.56 -35.03
CA LEU A 241 -0.35 -14.31 -36.27
C LEU A 241 -1.63 -14.44 -37.10
N ASP A 242 -2.76 -13.95 -36.58
CA ASP A 242 -4.10 -14.03 -37.19
C ASP A 242 -4.47 -15.46 -37.66
N ARG A 243 -4.21 -16.45 -36.81
CA ARG A 243 -4.45 -17.87 -37.07
C ARG A 243 -5.67 -18.40 -36.31
N PRO A 244 -6.44 -19.33 -36.89
CA PRO A 244 -7.54 -19.97 -36.20
C PRO A 244 -7.03 -20.79 -35.01
N VAL A 245 -7.67 -20.63 -33.84
CA VAL A 245 -7.30 -21.37 -32.62
C VAL A 245 -8.31 -22.40 -32.19
N GLY A 246 -7.81 -23.59 -31.86
CA GLY A 246 -8.59 -24.66 -31.27
C GLY A 246 -8.90 -24.47 -29.79
N ARG A 247 -9.55 -25.48 -29.20
CA ARG A 247 -9.86 -25.55 -27.77
C ARG A 247 -8.58 -25.50 -26.92
N SER A 248 -8.67 -24.88 -25.75
CA SER A 248 -7.56 -24.84 -24.81
C SER A 248 -7.15 -26.25 -24.39
N THR A 249 -5.84 -26.52 -24.44
CA THR A 249 -5.22 -27.76 -23.95
C THR A 249 -4.61 -27.60 -22.56
N ALA A 250 -4.79 -26.44 -21.93
CA ALA A 250 -4.26 -26.10 -20.62
C ALA A 250 -4.65 -27.18 -19.59
N PRO A 251 -3.73 -27.58 -18.69
CA PRO A 251 -4.03 -28.55 -17.65
C PRO A 251 -5.17 -28.05 -16.75
N TYR A 252 -6.18 -28.90 -16.51
CA TYR A 252 -7.28 -28.61 -15.58
C TYR A 252 -7.53 -29.84 -14.69
N PRO A 253 -7.71 -29.67 -13.37
CA PRO A 253 -7.74 -30.80 -12.45
C PRO A 253 -9.04 -31.61 -12.51
N PHE A 254 -10.13 -31.03 -13.04
CA PHE A 254 -11.46 -31.64 -13.07
C PHE A 254 -11.83 -32.16 -14.45
N ARG A 255 -12.26 -33.43 -14.54
CA ARG A 255 -12.59 -34.10 -15.82
C ARG A 255 -14.07 -34.06 -16.18
N THR A 256 -14.98 -34.20 -15.22
CA THR A 256 -16.43 -34.30 -15.49
C THR A 256 -17.10 -32.92 -15.55
N ARG A 257 -18.18 -32.78 -16.33
CA ARG A 257 -18.94 -31.52 -16.41
C ARG A 257 -19.45 -31.06 -15.04
N ARG A 258 -19.97 -31.99 -14.23
CA ARG A 258 -20.44 -31.70 -12.86
C ARG A 258 -19.33 -31.20 -11.95
N ALA A 259 -18.17 -31.86 -11.93
CA ALA A 259 -17.04 -31.44 -11.12
C ALA A 259 -16.50 -30.06 -11.54
N ARG A 260 -16.44 -29.77 -12.84
CA ARG A 260 -16.03 -28.44 -13.35
C ARG A 260 -16.99 -27.34 -12.92
N TRP A 261 -18.29 -27.63 -12.92
CA TRP A 261 -19.32 -26.68 -12.50
C TRP A 261 -19.27 -26.43 -10.98
N PHE A 262 -19.21 -27.49 -10.17
CA PHE A 262 -19.07 -27.35 -8.71
C PHE A 262 -17.78 -26.61 -8.33
N ALA A 263 -16.65 -26.95 -8.98
CA ALA A 263 -15.40 -26.24 -8.76
C ALA A 263 -15.48 -24.75 -9.15
N ALA A 264 -16.24 -24.40 -10.19
CA ALA A 264 -16.45 -23.00 -10.54
C ALA A 264 -17.26 -22.27 -9.47
N LEU A 265 -18.31 -22.90 -8.93
CA LEU A 265 -19.09 -22.35 -7.83
C LEU A 265 -18.26 -22.15 -6.56
N VAL A 266 -17.44 -23.13 -6.18
CA VAL A 266 -16.55 -23.02 -5.02
C VAL A 266 -15.60 -21.84 -5.18
N GLN A 267 -15.02 -21.65 -6.37
CA GLN A 267 -14.10 -20.54 -6.61
C GLN A 267 -14.79 -19.19 -6.58
N ILE A 268 -16.01 -19.09 -7.13
CA ILE A 268 -16.82 -17.87 -7.03
C ILE A 268 -17.15 -17.61 -5.55
N GLY A 269 -17.53 -18.64 -4.79
CA GLY A 269 -17.80 -18.53 -3.35
C GLY A 269 -16.58 -18.05 -2.56
N ILE A 270 -15.39 -18.58 -2.85
CA ILE A 270 -14.13 -18.10 -2.27
C ILE A 270 -13.88 -16.64 -2.68
N GLY A 271 -14.11 -16.28 -3.95
CA GLY A 271 -13.97 -14.90 -4.42
C GLY A 271 -14.89 -13.93 -3.68
N ILE A 272 -16.15 -14.29 -3.47
CA ILE A 272 -17.12 -13.51 -2.69
C ILE A 272 -16.68 -13.40 -1.23
N TRP A 273 -16.26 -14.52 -0.63
CA TRP A 273 -15.76 -14.56 0.75
C TRP A 273 -14.60 -13.59 0.97
N VAL A 274 -13.60 -13.62 0.06
CA VAL A 274 -12.45 -12.70 0.10
C VAL A 274 -12.89 -11.26 -0.16
N ALA A 275 -13.75 -11.03 -1.16
CA ALA A 275 -14.21 -9.68 -1.53
C ALA A 275 -14.97 -8.99 -0.40
N VAL A 276 -15.89 -9.69 0.28
CA VAL A 276 -16.65 -9.14 1.41
C VAL A 276 -15.71 -8.72 2.54
N ALA A 277 -14.73 -9.58 2.86
CA ALA A 277 -13.76 -9.27 3.91
C ALA A 277 -12.89 -8.06 3.57
N LEU A 278 -12.35 -8.01 2.35
CA LEU A 278 -11.52 -6.89 1.89
C LEU A 278 -12.31 -5.58 1.79
N THR A 279 -13.59 -5.64 1.40
CA THR A 279 -14.47 -4.48 1.38
C THR A 279 -14.62 -3.90 2.79
N HIS A 280 -14.92 -4.75 3.78
CA HIS A 280 -15.04 -4.33 5.17
C HIS A 280 -13.75 -3.69 5.69
N VAL A 281 -12.60 -4.34 5.46
CA VAL A 281 -11.28 -3.80 5.88
C VAL A 281 -11.01 -2.45 5.22
N SER A 282 -11.27 -2.32 3.91
CA SER A 282 -11.01 -1.08 3.18
C SER A 282 -11.93 0.06 3.61
N LEU A 283 -13.20 -0.23 3.92
CA LEU A 283 -14.13 0.76 4.48
C LEU A 283 -13.70 1.22 5.89
N GLN A 284 -13.25 0.29 6.73
CA GLN A 284 -12.71 0.65 8.04
C GLN A 284 -11.48 1.57 7.92
N LEU A 285 -10.53 1.23 7.04
CA LEU A 285 -9.36 2.08 6.76
C LEU A 285 -9.75 3.44 6.17
N TRP A 286 -10.82 3.50 5.40
CA TRP A 286 -11.37 4.76 4.89
C TRP A 286 -11.88 5.63 6.02
N ASP A 287 -12.71 5.09 6.91
CA ASP A 287 -13.29 5.82 8.04
C ASP A 287 -12.23 6.28 9.06
N GLU A 288 -11.17 5.50 9.25
CA GLU A 288 -10.03 5.85 10.12
C GLU A 288 -9.04 6.82 9.45
N GLY A 289 -9.04 6.88 8.11
CA GLY A 289 -8.07 7.61 7.31
C GLY A 289 -8.70 8.74 6.49
N PRO A 290 -8.80 8.65 5.16
CA PRO A 290 -9.22 9.77 4.31
C PRO A 290 -10.68 10.20 4.50
N GLY A 291 -11.56 9.26 4.84
CA GLY A 291 -12.98 9.49 5.12
C GLY A 291 -13.28 9.95 6.54
N ARG A 292 -12.27 10.12 7.39
CA ARG A 292 -12.44 10.50 8.79
C ARG A 292 -13.18 11.83 8.95
N THR A 293 -13.85 11.98 10.09
CA THR A 293 -14.34 13.29 10.52
C THR A 293 -13.17 14.24 10.74
N LYS A 294 -13.25 15.44 10.16
CA LYS A 294 -12.23 16.48 10.32
C LYS A 294 -12.11 16.89 11.80
N PRO A 295 -10.90 16.98 12.37
CA PRO A 295 -10.71 17.34 13.77
C PRO A 295 -11.14 18.79 14.07
N PRO A 296 -11.34 19.15 15.35
CA PRO A 296 -11.45 20.54 15.75
C PRO A 296 -10.28 21.38 15.20
N LEU A 297 -10.57 22.61 14.79
CA LEU A 297 -9.59 23.53 14.19
C LEU A 297 -8.95 23.04 12.88
N TYR A 298 -9.52 22.02 12.20
CA TYR A 298 -9.00 21.51 10.94
C TYR A 298 -8.66 22.61 9.92
N GLY A 299 -7.43 22.58 9.40
CA GLY A 299 -6.97 23.53 8.39
C GLY A 299 -5.50 23.91 8.53
N ILE A 300 -5.07 24.78 7.62
CA ILE A 300 -3.75 25.42 7.64
C ILE A 300 -3.91 26.80 8.28
N TRP A 301 -3.17 27.07 9.35
CA TRP A 301 -3.20 28.31 10.10
C TRP A 301 -1.85 29.02 10.00
N GLN A 302 -1.78 30.10 9.24
CA GLN A 302 -0.59 30.93 9.13
C GLN A 302 -0.47 31.84 10.35
N VAL A 303 0.72 31.93 10.95
CA VAL A 303 0.98 32.84 12.06
C VAL A 303 1.14 34.28 11.55
N ASP A 304 0.23 35.16 11.95
CA ASP A 304 0.28 36.60 11.65
C ASP A 304 1.16 37.31 12.69
N GLU A 305 0.82 37.19 13.99
CA GLU A 305 1.59 37.77 15.10
C GLU A 305 2.02 36.69 16.08
N PHE A 306 3.25 36.82 16.60
CA PHE A 306 3.80 35.95 17.62
C PHE A 306 4.46 36.82 18.69
N SER A 307 4.00 36.70 19.94
CA SER A 307 4.57 37.38 21.10
C SER A 307 5.05 36.35 22.09
N ARG A 308 6.26 36.53 22.63
CA ARG A 308 6.86 35.70 23.68
C ARG A 308 7.38 36.62 24.78
N ASP A 309 7.07 36.30 26.04
CA ASP A 309 7.46 37.13 27.20
C ASP A 309 7.00 38.59 27.07
N GLY A 310 5.85 38.80 26.44
CA GLY A 310 5.27 40.12 26.19
C GLY A 310 5.93 40.92 25.06
N GLN A 311 6.91 40.35 24.36
CA GLN A 311 7.63 41.00 23.25
C GLN A 311 7.27 40.37 21.90
N PRO A 312 7.04 41.16 20.85
CA PRO A 312 6.80 40.63 19.51
C PRO A 312 8.06 39.94 18.96
N VAL A 313 7.89 38.73 18.43
CA VAL A 313 8.95 37.93 17.80
C VAL A 313 8.82 38.03 16.28
N ALA A 314 9.79 38.69 15.65
CA ALA A 314 9.83 38.86 14.20
C ALA A 314 10.03 37.51 13.47
N PRO A 315 9.48 37.33 12.25
CA PRO A 315 9.58 36.10 11.47
C PRO A 315 10.97 35.92 10.82
N LEU A 316 12.02 35.84 11.64
CA LEU A 316 13.38 35.62 11.17
C LEU A 316 13.62 34.13 10.86
N LEU A 317 14.19 33.81 9.69
CA LEU A 317 14.51 32.43 9.31
C LEU A 317 15.52 31.74 10.25
N THR A 318 16.24 32.52 11.06
CA THR A 318 17.19 32.04 12.06
C THR A 318 16.55 31.70 13.41
N ASP A 319 15.28 32.08 13.62
CA ASP A 319 14.57 31.81 14.87
C ASP A 319 14.09 30.35 14.90
N ARG A 320 14.44 29.62 15.96
CA ARG A 320 14.16 28.18 16.08
C ARG A 320 12.83 27.88 16.76
N ASP A 321 12.26 28.86 17.46
CA ASP A 321 11.14 28.66 18.37
C ASP A 321 9.85 29.29 17.83
N ARG A 322 9.96 30.30 16.95
CA ARG A 322 8.82 30.92 16.29
C ARG A 322 8.21 30.00 15.23
N TRP A 323 6.89 29.87 15.23
CA TRP A 323 6.16 29.10 14.23
C TRP A 323 5.80 29.95 13.00
N GLN A 324 5.93 29.39 11.80
CA GLN A 324 5.37 29.97 10.58
C GLN A 324 3.88 29.62 10.41
N ARG A 325 3.55 28.34 10.65
CA ARG A 325 2.20 27.79 10.45
C ARG A 325 1.91 26.73 11.50
N ALA A 326 0.63 26.51 11.78
CA ALA A 326 0.11 25.36 12.49
C ALA A 326 -0.89 24.63 11.58
N VAL A 327 -0.81 23.32 11.49
CA VAL A 327 -1.64 22.49 10.62
C VAL A 327 -2.35 21.46 11.47
N PHE A 328 -3.68 21.46 11.41
CA PHE A 328 -4.55 20.47 12.02
C PHE A 328 -5.17 19.64 10.90
N ASP A 329 -4.63 18.44 10.70
CA ASP A 329 -5.08 17.53 9.64
C ASP A 329 -5.71 16.26 10.24
N PHE A 330 -5.06 15.68 11.25
CA PHE A 330 -5.52 14.48 11.95
C PHE A 330 -5.91 14.80 13.40
N ASP A 331 -6.83 14.00 13.95
CA ASP A 331 -7.17 14.10 15.36
C ASP A 331 -5.98 13.70 16.24
N GLY A 332 -5.83 14.38 17.37
CA GLY A 332 -4.73 14.15 18.32
C GLY A 332 -3.34 14.63 17.87
N VAL A 333 -3.18 15.13 16.64
CA VAL A 333 -1.87 15.58 16.11
C VAL A 333 -1.97 16.96 15.45
N MET A 334 -1.11 17.87 15.88
CA MET A 334 -0.85 19.14 15.19
C MET A 334 0.56 19.08 14.61
N GLN A 335 0.77 19.67 13.43
CA GLN A 335 2.10 19.94 12.90
C GLN A 335 2.34 21.44 12.89
N TYR A 336 3.39 21.93 13.55
CA TYR A 336 3.82 23.30 13.38
C TYR A 336 5.02 23.36 12.43
N GLN A 337 5.10 24.42 11.63
CA GLN A 337 6.20 24.67 10.73
C GLN A 337 7.18 25.64 11.37
N ARG A 338 8.46 25.27 11.45
CA ARG A 338 9.54 26.15 11.91
C ARG A 338 9.89 27.22 10.89
N MET A 339 10.67 28.22 11.31
CA MET A 339 11.14 29.27 10.42
C MET A 339 12.06 28.76 9.29
N ASP A 340 12.70 27.60 9.44
CA ASP A 340 13.49 26.95 8.39
C ASP A 340 12.64 26.10 7.40
N GLY A 341 11.33 26.04 7.60
CA GLY A 341 10.39 25.28 6.76
C GLY A 341 10.09 23.87 7.25
N THR A 342 10.82 23.36 8.25
CA THR A 342 10.64 22.01 8.78
C THR A 342 9.31 21.87 9.51
N PHE A 343 8.53 20.82 9.20
CA PHE A 343 7.34 20.45 9.95
C PHE A 343 7.70 19.58 11.16
N VAL A 344 7.21 19.96 12.34
CA VAL A 344 7.38 19.22 13.58
C VAL A 344 6.02 18.73 14.09
N PRO A 345 5.82 17.41 14.21
CA PRO A 345 4.60 16.87 14.80
C PRO A 345 4.62 17.03 16.33
N VAL A 346 3.47 17.39 16.89
CA VAL A 346 3.19 17.43 18.33
C VAL A 346 1.84 16.78 18.60
N GLN A 347 1.73 16.09 19.74
CA GLN A 347 0.43 15.62 20.20
C GLN A 347 -0.37 16.82 20.67
N VAL A 348 -1.64 16.89 20.27
CA VAL A 348 -2.55 17.95 20.66
C VAL A 348 -3.83 17.37 21.21
N ARG A 349 -4.30 17.91 22.34
CA ARG A 349 -5.64 17.65 22.85
C ARG A 349 -6.43 18.94 22.78
N VAL A 350 -7.49 18.95 21.99
CA VAL A 350 -8.39 20.10 21.86
C VAL A 350 -9.66 19.84 22.65
N ASP A 351 -9.92 20.65 23.67
CA ASP A 351 -11.20 20.68 24.39
C ASP A 351 -12.04 21.83 23.84
N THR A 352 -13.03 21.49 23.02
CA THR A 352 -13.93 22.45 22.39
C THR A 352 -14.92 23.09 23.35
N GLY A 353 -15.21 22.45 24.49
CA GLY A 353 -16.11 22.99 25.51
C GLY A 353 -15.41 23.97 26.44
N ALA A 354 -14.15 23.68 26.79
CA ALA A 354 -13.32 24.55 27.63
C ALA A 354 -12.55 25.61 26.83
N HIS A 355 -12.53 25.52 25.49
CA HIS A 355 -11.68 26.32 24.61
C HIS A 355 -10.20 26.23 24.97
N ARG A 356 -9.74 25.01 25.28
CA ARG A 356 -8.36 24.73 25.69
C ARG A 356 -7.68 23.81 24.71
N LEU A 357 -6.38 24.00 24.57
CA LEU A 357 -5.51 23.20 23.73
C LEU A 357 -4.23 22.89 24.50
N ASP A 358 -3.94 21.60 24.69
CA ASP A 358 -2.73 21.14 25.36
C ASP A 358 -1.82 20.44 24.35
N LEU A 359 -0.55 20.85 24.33
CA LEU A 359 0.50 20.30 23.49
C LEU A 359 1.44 19.43 24.32
N HIS A 360 1.77 18.27 23.76
CA HIS A 360 2.70 17.33 24.34
C HIS A 360 3.67 16.79 23.27
N ALA A 361 4.87 16.46 23.73
CA ALA A 361 5.85 15.70 22.97
C ALA A 361 5.25 14.38 22.45
N VAL A 362 5.52 14.04 21.19
CA VAL A 362 5.13 12.74 20.65
C VAL A 362 6.04 11.66 21.25
N PRO A 363 5.50 10.62 21.95
CA PRO A 363 6.32 9.55 22.50
C PRO A 363 7.12 8.83 21.42
N GLY A 364 8.44 8.68 21.61
CA GLY A 364 9.33 7.98 20.69
C GLY A 364 9.89 8.81 19.53
N ALA A 365 9.55 10.09 19.42
CA ALA A 365 10.29 11.02 18.57
C ALA A 365 11.62 11.35 19.25
N GLU A 366 12.71 10.66 18.88
CA GLU A 366 14.06 10.96 19.38
C GLU A 366 14.37 12.47 19.16
N GLN A 367 14.62 13.17 20.27
CA GLN A 367 15.26 14.50 20.39
C GLN A 367 14.63 15.72 19.69
N GLN A 368 13.53 15.62 18.92
CA GLN A 368 13.02 16.76 18.12
C GLN A 368 11.69 17.39 18.56
N SER A 369 10.89 16.74 19.40
CA SER A 369 9.58 17.26 19.86
C SER A 369 9.57 17.37 21.38
N VAL A 370 10.26 18.37 21.94
CA VAL A 370 10.15 18.72 23.37
C VAL A 370 8.99 19.71 23.60
N THR A 371 8.36 20.16 22.51
CA THR A 371 7.35 21.23 22.55
C THR A 371 6.16 20.81 23.41
N ALA A 372 6.05 21.45 24.56
CA ALA A 372 4.96 21.28 25.50
C ALA A 372 4.37 22.65 25.84
N GLY A 373 3.06 22.72 25.98
CA GLY A 373 2.40 23.99 26.22
C GLY A 373 0.91 23.84 26.44
N GLY A 374 0.32 24.80 27.14
CA GLY A 374 -1.11 24.84 27.41
C GLY A 374 -1.66 26.19 26.98
N PHE A 375 -2.67 26.17 26.10
CA PHE A 375 -3.27 27.36 25.52
C PHE A 375 -4.76 27.42 25.82
N VAL A 376 -5.25 28.63 26.06
CA VAL A 376 -6.64 28.99 25.80
C VAL A 376 -6.69 29.50 24.36
N TYR A 377 -7.69 29.05 23.60
CA TYR A 377 -7.87 29.52 22.23
C TYR A 377 -9.18 30.28 22.05
N GLU A 378 -9.13 31.32 21.23
CA GLU A 378 -10.30 32.08 20.79
C GLU A 378 -10.38 31.99 19.27
N GLN A 379 -11.51 31.48 18.76
CA GLN A 379 -11.78 31.42 17.34
C GLN A 379 -12.75 32.56 16.96
N GLN A 380 -12.23 33.56 16.24
CA GLN A 380 -13.00 34.73 15.82
C GLN A 380 -13.49 34.55 14.38
N GLY A 381 -14.62 33.85 14.24
CA GLY A 381 -15.12 33.45 12.92
C GLY A 381 -14.32 32.31 12.29
N PRO A 382 -14.50 32.02 10.98
CA PRO A 382 -13.89 30.85 10.35
C PRO A 382 -12.38 30.99 10.10
N ASP A 383 -11.86 32.22 10.04
CA ASP A 383 -10.52 32.49 9.48
C ASP A 383 -9.52 33.09 10.47
N ARG A 384 -9.92 33.33 11.72
CA ARG A 384 -9.04 33.90 12.75
C ARG A 384 -9.03 33.01 13.98
N LEU A 385 -7.84 32.73 14.46
CA LEU A 385 -7.60 31.94 15.67
C LEU A 385 -6.54 32.66 16.50
N ARG A 386 -6.72 32.70 17.82
CA ARG A 386 -5.75 33.27 18.75
C ARG A 386 -5.47 32.27 19.84
N PHE A 387 -4.20 31.96 20.07
CA PHE A 387 -3.72 31.18 21.20
C PHE A 387 -3.09 32.11 22.23
N THR A 388 -3.47 31.94 23.50
CA THR A 388 -2.86 32.64 24.62
C THR A 388 -2.54 31.60 25.70
N GLY A 389 -1.29 31.50 26.11
CA GLY A 389 -0.89 30.47 27.06
C GLY A 389 0.60 30.38 27.26
N ASP A 390 1.05 29.18 27.58
CA ASP A 390 2.45 28.84 27.80
C ASP A 390 2.95 27.92 26.68
N LEU A 391 4.17 28.20 26.19
CA LEU A 391 4.88 27.38 25.23
C LEU A 391 6.32 27.20 25.72
N ASP A 392 6.71 25.97 26.04
CA ASP A 392 8.04 25.62 26.53
C ASP A 392 8.48 26.45 27.75
N GLY A 393 7.53 26.78 28.65
CA GLY A 393 7.76 27.57 29.85
C GLY A 393 7.78 29.09 29.64
N HIS A 394 7.49 29.56 28.42
CA HIS A 394 7.37 30.98 28.11
C HIS A 394 5.91 31.36 27.85
N PRO A 395 5.38 32.45 28.45
CA PRO A 395 4.10 33.01 28.06
C PRO A 395 4.14 33.49 26.61
N VAL A 396 3.25 32.92 25.79
CA VAL A 396 3.16 33.19 24.36
C VAL A 396 1.73 33.59 23.98
N THR A 397 1.63 34.54 23.07
CA THR A 397 0.39 34.86 22.35
C THR A 397 0.64 34.72 20.86
N VAL A 398 -0.15 33.90 20.18
CA VAL A 398 -0.05 33.68 18.73
C VAL A 398 -1.40 34.00 18.09
N THR A 399 -1.40 34.85 17.07
CA THR A 399 -2.57 35.07 16.22
C THR A 399 -2.36 34.40 14.88
N PHE A 400 -3.43 33.80 14.37
CA PHE A 400 -3.40 33.04 13.13
C PHE A 400 -4.46 33.54 12.16
N ARG A 401 -4.13 33.39 10.88
CA ARG A 401 -5.03 33.49 9.76
C ARG A 401 -5.18 32.13 9.11
N ARG A 402 -6.41 31.71 8.82
CA ARG A 402 -6.65 30.51 8.05
C ARG A 402 -6.18 30.71 6.60
N GLN A 403 -5.42 29.73 6.11
CA GLN A 403 -5.08 29.59 4.71
C GLN A 403 -5.97 28.52 4.12
N ASP A 404 -6.71 28.87 3.07
CA ASP A 404 -7.61 27.94 2.39
C ASP A 404 -6.82 26.86 1.62
N PRO A 405 -6.97 25.57 1.98
CA PRO A 405 -6.33 24.47 1.25
C PRO A 405 -6.79 24.38 -0.22
N ASP A 406 -7.99 24.87 -0.54
CA ASP A 406 -8.53 24.79 -1.89
C ASP A 406 -8.04 25.95 -2.78
N ALA A 407 -7.26 26.88 -2.22
CA ALA A 407 -6.55 27.91 -2.98
C ALA A 407 -5.25 27.39 -3.62
N PHE A 408 -4.76 26.21 -3.23
CA PHE A 408 -3.55 25.62 -3.84
C PHE A 408 -3.85 25.12 -5.25
N PRO A 409 -2.98 25.34 -6.25
CA PRO A 409 -3.22 24.91 -7.64
C PRO A 409 -3.55 23.43 -7.80
N GLN A 410 -3.02 22.57 -6.90
CA GLN A 410 -3.29 21.13 -6.89
C GLN A 410 -4.73 20.76 -6.54
N ARG A 411 -5.46 21.64 -5.83
CA ARG A 411 -6.86 21.44 -5.40
C ARG A 411 -7.83 22.39 -6.10
N SER A 412 -7.39 23.59 -6.44
CA SER A 412 -8.23 24.64 -7.03
C SER A 412 -8.64 24.34 -8.48
N ARG A 413 -7.82 23.57 -9.20
CA ARG A 413 -8.08 23.23 -10.60
C ARG A 413 -8.90 21.96 -10.73
N GLY A 414 -10.14 22.13 -11.16
CA GLY A 414 -11.00 21.02 -11.58
C GLY A 414 -10.71 20.52 -13.00
N PHE A 415 -11.56 19.61 -13.47
CA PHE A 415 -11.54 19.11 -14.83
C PHE A 415 -12.00 20.18 -15.84
N HIS A 416 -11.23 20.36 -16.91
CA HIS A 416 -11.55 21.26 -18.02
C HIS A 416 -11.39 20.51 -19.36
N TRP A 417 -12.40 20.59 -20.23
CA TRP A 417 -12.32 20.01 -21.58
C TRP A 417 -11.38 20.80 -22.51
N ILE A 418 -11.32 22.12 -22.32
CA ILE A 418 -10.52 23.04 -23.14
C ILE A 418 -9.45 23.64 -22.24
N GLN A 419 -8.20 23.54 -22.66
CA GLN A 419 -7.05 24.16 -22.02
C GLN A 419 -6.21 24.82 -23.12
N ASP A 420 -6.39 26.14 -23.30
CA ASP A 420 -5.77 26.88 -24.41
C ASP A 420 -4.24 26.98 -24.30
N ALA A 421 -3.69 26.84 -23.08
CA ALA A 421 -2.26 26.76 -22.83
C ALA A 421 -1.94 25.75 -21.71
N PRO A 422 -0.89 24.92 -21.86
CA PRO A 422 -0.37 24.14 -20.74
C PRO A 422 0.21 25.08 -19.67
N GLU A 423 -0.15 24.84 -18.41
CA GLU A 423 0.37 25.56 -17.25
C GLU A 423 1.11 24.57 -16.37
N GLY A 424 2.31 24.92 -15.90
CA GLY A 424 3.19 24.07 -15.11
C GLY A 424 3.94 24.83 -14.03
#